data_AF-F2L0M2-F1
#
_entry.id   AF-F2L0M2-F1
#
_cell.length_a   1.000
_cell.length_b   1.000
_cell.length_c   1.000
_cell.angle_alpha   90.00
_cell.angle_beta   90.00
_cell.angle_gamma   90.00
#
_symmetry.space_group_name_H-M   'P 1'
#
loop_
_entity.id
_entity.type
_entity.pdbx_description
1 polymer ?
#
loop_
_entity_poly.entity_id
_entity_poly.type
_entity_poly.pdbx_seq_one_letter_code
_entity_poly.pdbx_strand_id
1 'polypeptide(L)'
;MGWRKSVHPLRKELIRAVVTSPGSSRYNIARRLPYPNSTVYYELSRLEQERYIRVENGLVYPTLKGIVEYVDLAGCDTTVVRAAVKVLGADVHEGICEFLESLRPYKERLDDNPLTALFLFLGFPVTSDRVKKLSGEVASVVAKLAADGLPAVTFAGHRGILFIDEDGFTWFVGYCERCGGYVADRCPLLEPYYHKSDK
;
A
#
# COMPACT_ATOMS: atom_id res chain seq x y z
N MET A 1 -10.97 -27.47 -4.17
CA MET A 1 -9.73 -28.08 -3.61
C MET A 1 -8.53 -27.37 -4.23
N GLY A 2 -8.04 -26.32 -3.59
CA GLY A 2 -6.89 -25.55 -4.09
C GLY A 2 -5.58 -26.21 -3.68
N TRP A 3 -4.77 -26.63 -4.64
CA TRP A 3 -3.40 -27.05 -4.40
C TRP A 3 -2.63 -25.85 -3.83
N ARG A 4 -2.34 -25.85 -2.52
CA ARG A 4 -1.33 -24.95 -1.95
C ARG A 4 0.00 -25.32 -2.60
N LYS A 5 0.42 -24.59 -3.64
CA LYS A 5 1.78 -24.66 -4.17
C LYS A 5 2.72 -24.46 -2.97
N SER A 6 3.51 -25.48 -2.64
CA SER A 6 4.51 -25.37 -1.59
C SER A 6 5.53 -24.32 -2.02
N VAL A 7 5.45 -23.14 -1.40
CA VAL A 7 6.45 -22.09 -1.60
C VAL A 7 7.78 -22.63 -1.10
N HIS A 8 8.79 -22.66 -1.98
CA HIS A 8 10.12 -23.19 -1.69
C HIS A 8 10.69 -22.54 -0.40
N PRO A 9 11.31 -23.28 0.53
CA PRO A 9 11.79 -22.74 1.81
C PRO A 9 12.66 -21.49 1.67
N LEU A 10 13.64 -21.55 0.76
CA LEU A 10 14.52 -20.42 0.43
C LEU A 10 13.74 -19.15 0.04
N ARG A 11 12.65 -19.27 -0.72
CA ARG A 11 11.88 -18.12 -1.16
C ARG A 11 11.24 -17.37 0.01
N LYS A 12 10.68 -18.12 0.97
CA LYS A 12 10.11 -17.54 2.20
C LYS A 12 11.19 -16.83 3.01
N GLU A 13 12.36 -17.46 3.15
CA GLU A 13 13.49 -16.89 3.88
C GLU A 13 14.02 -15.62 3.22
N LEU A 14 14.09 -15.56 1.89
CA LEU A 14 14.52 -14.36 1.18
C LEU A 14 13.52 -13.20 1.31
N ILE A 15 12.22 -13.48 1.19
CA ILE A 15 11.20 -12.45 1.40
C ILE A 15 11.29 -11.89 2.83
N ARG A 16 11.45 -12.77 3.82
CA ARG A 16 11.70 -12.35 5.21
C ARG A 16 12.98 -11.53 5.34
N ALA A 17 14.09 -11.96 4.74
CA ALA A 17 15.36 -11.26 4.83
C ALA A 17 15.31 -9.85 4.21
N VAL A 18 14.63 -9.70 3.07
CA VAL A 18 14.51 -8.42 2.37
C VAL A 18 13.59 -7.46 3.10
N VAL A 19 12.45 -7.93 3.62
CA VAL A 19 11.51 -7.09 4.39
C VAL A 19 12.11 -6.67 5.73
N THR A 20 12.86 -7.55 6.40
CA THR A 20 13.48 -7.26 7.71
C THR A 20 14.74 -6.40 7.62
N SER A 21 15.44 -6.42 6.48
CA SER A 21 16.67 -5.66 6.26
C SER A 21 16.67 -4.95 4.89
N PRO A 22 15.73 -4.01 4.64
CA PRO A 22 15.65 -3.30 3.35
C PRO A 22 16.93 -2.52 3.06
N GLY A 23 17.37 -2.51 1.81
CA GLY A 23 18.61 -1.85 1.38
C GLY A 23 19.87 -2.68 1.62
N SER A 24 19.73 -3.98 1.85
CA SER A 24 20.90 -4.88 1.95
C SER A 24 21.41 -5.27 0.56
N SER A 25 22.72 -5.38 0.38
CA SER A 25 23.29 -5.92 -0.86
C SER A 25 22.95 -7.41 -1.02
N ARG A 26 22.91 -7.90 -2.27
CA ARG A 26 22.69 -9.34 -2.55
C ARG A 26 23.71 -10.21 -1.80
N TYR A 27 24.97 -9.79 -1.75
CA TYR A 27 26.04 -10.48 -1.01
C TYR A 27 25.74 -10.58 0.49
N ASN A 28 25.32 -9.48 1.12
CA ASN A 28 25.02 -9.47 2.55
C ASN A 28 23.81 -10.36 2.90
N ILE A 29 22.82 -10.44 2.00
CA ILE A 29 21.70 -11.37 2.14
C ILE A 29 22.20 -12.82 2.02
N ALA A 30 22.95 -13.14 0.98
CA ALA A 30 23.46 -14.49 0.74
C ALA A 30 24.33 -15.02 1.88
N ARG A 31 25.22 -14.18 2.43
CA ARG A 31 26.11 -14.54 3.54
C ARG A 31 25.38 -14.97 4.82
N ARG A 32 24.12 -14.57 5.01
CA ARG A 32 23.32 -14.86 6.21
C ARG A 32 22.50 -16.14 6.10
N LEU A 33 22.44 -16.75 4.92
CA LEU A 33 21.58 -17.89 4.65
C LEU A 33 22.41 -19.16 4.43
N PRO A 34 21.93 -20.34 4.85
CA PRO A 34 22.65 -21.61 4.71
C PRO A 34 22.53 -22.20 3.29
N TYR A 35 22.70 -21.37 2.26
CA TYR A 35 22.58 -21.77 0.84
C TYR A 35 23.76 -21.25 0.02
N PRO A 36 24.11 -21.91 -1.10
CA PRO A 36 25.11 -21.39 -2.02
C PRO A 36 24.76 -19.99 -2.53
N ASN A 37 25.75 -19.09 -2.61
CA ASN A 37 25.54 -17.72 -3.09
C ASN A 37 24.89 -17.67 -4.48
N SER A 38 25.25 -18.58 -5.38
CA SER A 38 24.67 -18.69 -6.73
C SER A 38 23.17 -18.98 -6.67
N THR A 39 22.73 -19.87 -5.78
CA THR A 39 21.32 -20.22 -5.56
C THR A 39 20.56 -19.03 -4.99
N VAL A 40 21.12 -18.32 -4.01
CA VAL A 40 20.51 -17.10 -3.45
C VAL A 40 20.37 -16.02 -4.51
N TYR A 41 21.41 -15.76 -5.29
CA TYR A 41 21.37 -14.74 -6.34
C TYR A 41 20.35 -15.07 -7.42
N TYR A 42 20.28 -16.34 -7.83
CA TYR A 42 19.28 -16.80 -8.78
C TYR A 42 17.86 -16.56 -8.26
N GLU A 43 17.56 -16.93 -7.02
CA GLU A 43 16.22 -16.75 -6.46
C GLU A 43 15.89 -15.27 -6.21
N LEU A 44 16.86 -14.44 -5.83
CA LEU A 44 16.67 -12.98 -5.77
C LEU A 44 16.33 -12.41 -7.16
N SER A 45 17.04 -12.83 -8.22
CA SER A 45 16.70 -12.41 -9.60
C SER A 45 15.30 -12.85 -10.01
N ARG A 46 14.84 -14.02 -9.57
CA ARG A 46 13.45 -14.45 -9.80
C ARG A 46 12.44 -13.60 -9.04
N LEU A 47 12.69 -13.32 -7.76
CA LEU A 47 11.82 -12.46 -6.95
C LEU A 47 11.70 -11.04 -7.53
N GLU A 48 12.79 -10.53 -8.12
CA GLU A 48 12.83 -9.25 -8.82
C GLU A 48 11.97 -9.29 -10.10
N GLN A 49 12.16 -10.32 -10.94
CA GLN A 49 11.32 -10.54 -12.14
C GLN A 49 9.83 -10.67 -11.79
N GLU A 50 9.52 -11.32 -10.67
CA GLU A 50 8.16 -11.51 -10.19
C GLU A 50 7.61 -10.32 -9.38
N ARG A 51 8.40 -9.24 -9.28
CA ARG A 51 8.08 -7.94 -8.64
C ARG A 51 7.82 -8.01 -7.13
N TYR A 52 8.39 -8.98 -6.42
CA TYR A 52 8.37 -9.03 -4.95
C TYR A 52 9.46 -8.14 -4.34
N ILE A 53 10.52 -7.88 -5.08
CA ILE A 53 11.63 -7.03 -4.67
C ILE A 53 12.03 -6.12 -5.83
N ARG A 54 12.74 -5.04 -5.53
CA ARG A 54 13.42 -4.17 -6.49
C ARG A 54 14.89 -4.02 -6.11
N VAL A 55 15.75 -3.81 -7.11
CA VAL A 55 17.18 -3.59 -6.89
C VAL A 55 17.57 -2.22 -7.41
N GLU A 56 18.13 -1.40 -6.53
CA GLU A 56 18.60 -0.05 -6.84
C GLU A 56 20.02 0.14 -6.33
N ASN A 57 20.93 0.57 -7.20
CA ASN A 57 22.34 0.76 -6.87
C ASN A 57 22.98 -0.45 -6.17
N GLY A 58 22.58 -1.67 -6.57
CA GLY A 58 23.06 -2.93 -5.98
C GLY A 58 22.47 -3.29 -4.62
N LEU A 59 21.53 -2.50 -4.10
CA LEU A 59 20.82 -2.73 -2.85
C LEU A 59 19.41 -3.27 -3.13
N VAL A 60 18.96 -4.20 -2.29
CA VAL A 60 17.69 -4.91 -2.47
C VAL A 60 16.64 -4.33 -1.53
N TYR A 61 15.49 -3.96 -2.07
CA TYR A 61 14.35 -3.42 -1.33
C TYR A 61 13.09 -4.26 -1.59
N PRO A 62 12.18 -4.40 -0.61
CA PRO A 62 10.88 -5.00 -0.86
C PRO A 62 10.00 -4.05 -1.66
N THR A 63 9.17 -4.61 -2.54
CA THR A 63 8.02 -3.87 -3.13
C THR A 63 6.81 -4.00 -2.21
N LEU A 64 5.72 -3.30 -2.51
CA LEU A 64 4.46 -3.47 -1.78
C LEU A 64 3.93 -4.90 -1.90
N LYS A 65 4.07 -5.52 -3.08
CA LYS A 65 3.78 -6.95 -3.30
C LYS A 65 4.62 -7.85 -2.39
N GLY A 66 5.93 -7.57 -2.26
CA GLY A 66 6.83 -8.28 -1.34
C GLY A 66 6.42 -8.17 0.12
N ILE A 67 5.96 -6.99 0.53
CA ILE A 67 5.46 -6.73 1.89
C ILE A 67 4.18 -7.51 2.16
N VAL A 68 3.20 -7.48 1.24
CA VAL A 68 1.96 -8.25 1.39
C VAL A 68 2.22 -9.76 1.40
N GLU A 69 3.18 -10.24 0.60
CA GLU A 69 3.62 -11.65 0.65
C GLU A 69 4.25 -12.01 2.00
N TYR A 70 5.00 -11.11 2.63
CA TYR A 70 5.49 -11.34 3.98
C TYR A 70 4.33 -11.47 4.97
N VAL A 71 3.31 -10.61 4.88
CA VAL A 71 2.13 -10.67 5.75
C VAL A 71 1.40 -12.02 5.59
N ASP A 72 1.29 -12.53 4.36
CA ASP A 72 0.77 -13.87 4.08
C ASP A 72 1.57 -14.98 4.77
N LEU A 73 2.90 -14.83 4.88
CA LEU A 73 3.81 -15.85 5.38
C LEU A 73 4.03 -15.81 6.90
N ALA A 74 4.02 -14.62 7.51
CA ALA A 74 4.50 -14.40 8.87
C ALA A 74 3.57 -13.49 9.71
N GLY A 75 2.51 -12.95 9.13
CA GLY A 75 1.64 -11.96 9.79
C GLY A 75 2.22 -10.54 9.72
N CYS A 76 1.45 -9.58 10.25
CA CYS A 76 1.89 -8.19 10.32
C CYS A 76 2.56 -7.90 11.67
N ASP A 77 3.83 -7.49 11.63
CA ASP A 77 4.62 -7.11 12.79
C ASP A 77 5.19 -5.68 12.63
N THR A 78 5.85 -5.18 13.66
CA THR A 78 6.44 -3.83 13.63
C THR A 78 7.51 -3.65 12.55
N THR A 79 8.14 -4.72 12.09
CA THR A 79 9.15 -4.67 11.02
C THR A 79 8.48 -4.43 9.67
N VAL A 80 7.39 -5.15 9.41
CA VAL A 80 6.54 -4.95 8.24
C VAL A 80 5.99 -3.54 8.19
N VAL A 81 5.48 -3.02 9.32
CA VAL A 81 4.95 -1.66 9.38
C VAL A 81 6.01 -0.64 8.96
N ARG A 82 7.24 -0.74 9.49
CA ARG A 82 8.34 0.16 9.10
C ARG A 82 8.72 0.03 7.62
N ALA A 83 8.71 -1.18 7.07
CA ALA A 83 8.97 -1.39 5.65
C ALA A 83 7.86 -0.76 4.79
N ALA A 84 6.60 -0.94 5.19
CA ALA A 84 5.43 -0.40 4.51
C ALA A 84 5.38 1.12 4.52
N VAL A 85 5.65 1.78 5.66
CA VAL A 85 5.76 3.25 5.76
C VAL A 85 6.69 3.80 4.69
N LYS A 86 7.87 3.19 4.51
CA LYS A 86 8.85 3.62 3.50
C LYS A 86 8.38 3.41 2.07
N VAL A 87 7.68 2.31 1.79
CA VAL A 87 7.18 1.98 0.44
C VAL A 87 5.95 2.80 0.08
N LEU A 88 5.07 3.02 1.04
CA LEU A 88 3.83 3.79 0.87
C LEU A 88 4.06 5.30 0.96
N GLY A 89 5.20 5.75 1.49
CA GLY A 89 5.47 7.17 1.75
C GLY A 89 4.57 7.76 2.84
N ALA A 90 3.92 6.92 3.64
CA ALA A 90 2.99 7.35 4.66
C ALA A 90 3.66 7.30 6.04
N ASP A 91 3.89 8.45 6.68
CA ASP A 91 4.38 8.55 8.07
C ASP A 91 3.33 8.13 9.12
N VAL A 92 2.26 7.42 8.68
CA VAL A 92 1.18 6.93 9.52
C VAL A 92 1.45 5.46 9.84
N HIS A 93 1.68 5.15 11.12
CA HIS A 93 1.98 3.78 11.55
C HIS A 93 0.71 2.97 11.88
N GLU A 94 -0.31 3.64 12.39
CA GLU A 94 -1.60 3.05 12.76
C GLU A 94 -2.39 2.65 11.50
N GLY A 95 -3.14 1.54 11.55
CA GLY A 95 -3.93 1.05 10.42
C GLY A 95 -3.16 0.41 9.27
N ILE A 96 -1.81 0.49 9.22
CA ILE A 96 -1.01 -0.14 8.15
C ILE A 96 -1.24 -1.64 8.09
N CYS A 97 -1.29 -2.34 9.23
CA CYS A 97 -1.48 -3.78 9.21
C CYS A 97 -2.83 -4.18 8.62
N GLU A 98 -3.91 -3.55 9.08
CA GLU A 98 -5.26 -3.78 8.55
C GLU A 98 -5.32 -3.45 7.05
N PHE A 99 -4.68 -2.34 6.63
CA PHE A 99 -4.56 -1.99 5.23
C PHE A 99 -3.81 -3.06 4.41
N LEU A 100 -2.63 -3.51 4.85
CA LEU A 100 -1.86 -4.55 4.16
C LEU A 100 -2.62 -5.90 4.11
N GLU A 101 -3.32 -6.26 5.18
CA GLU A 101 -4.14 -7.47 5.22
C GLU A 101 -5.29 -7.41 4.23
N SER A 102 -5.91 -6.24 4.07
CA SER A 102 -6.98 -6.02 3.09
C SER A 102 -6.50 -6.11 1.63
N LEU A 103 -5.20 -5.90 1.38
CA LEU A 103 -4.59 -5.98 0.05
C LEU A 103 -4.22 -7.41 -0.38
N ARG A 104 -4.25 -8.39 0.53
CA ARG A 104 -3.89 -9.79 0.23
C ARG A 104 -4.61 -10.38 -0.99
N PRO A 105 -5.92 -10.16 -1.20
CA PRO A 105 -6.63 -10.66 -2.39
C PRO A 105 -6.14 -10.03 -3.70
N TYR A 106 -5.49 -8.88 -3.64
CA TYR A 106 -5.05 -8.10 -4.80
C TYR A 106 -3.55 -8.19 -5.05
N LYS A 107 -2.81 -9.00 -4.29
CA LYS A 107 -1.34 -9.10 -4.31
C LYS A 107 -0.71 -9.15 -5.71
N GLU A 108 -1.27 -9.94 -6.63
CA GLU A 108 -0.70 -10.09 -7.99
C GLU A 108 -0.89 -8.84 -8.87
N ARG A 109 -1.80 -7.94 -8.48
CA ARG A 109 -2.10 -6.68 -9.15
C ARG A 109 -1.32 -5.50 -8.56
N LEU A 110 -0.63 -5.69 -7.44
CA LEU A 110 0.19 -4.66 -6.81
C LEU A 110 1.44 -4.39 -7.65
N ASP A 111 1.80 -3.12 -7.73
CA ASP A 111 3.03 -2.62 -8.32
C ASP A 111 3.73 -1.66 -7.36
N ASP A 112 4.73 -0.93 -7.84
CA ASP A 112 5.51 0.02 -7.04
C ASP A 112 4.78 1.35 -6.83
N ASN A 113 3.57 1.53 -7.37
CA ASN A 113 2.78 2.75 -7.19
C ASN A 113 1.78 2.57 -6.03
N PRO A 114 1.93 3.33 -4.93
CA PRO A 114 1.00 3.27 -3.80
C PRO A 114 -0.46 3.59 -4.17
N LEU A 115 -0.69 4.36 -5.25
CA LEU A 115 -2.05 4.63 -5.74
C LEU A 115 -2.74 3.39 -6.29
N THR A 116 -1.99 2.45 -6.87
CA THR A 116 -2.57 1.18 -7.33
C THR A 116 -3.18 0.43 -6.15
N ALA A 117 -2.49 0.39 -5.02
CA ALA A 117 -3.01 -0.22 -3.79
C ALA A 117 -4.23 0.51 -3.24
N LEU A 118 -4.19 1.85 -3.23
CA LEU A 118 -5.33 2.69 -2.83
C LEU A 118 -6.59 2.34 -3.65
N PHE A 119 -6.48 2.29 -4.97
CA PHE A 119 -7.63 1.99 -5.85
C PHE A 119 -8.08 0.53 -5.79
N LEU A 120 -7.16 -0.41 -5.57
CA LEU A 120 -7.54 -1.81 -5.34
C LEU A 120 -8.33 -1.99 -4.05
N PHE A 121 -7.94 -1.26 -3.00
CA PHE A 121 -8.62 -1.26 -1.71
C PHE A 121 -9.99 -0.58 -1.78
N LEU A 122 -10.04 0.66 -2.26
CA LEU A 122 -11.29 1.42 -2.35
C LEU A 122 -12.21 0.90 -3.45
N GLY A 123 -11.69 0.23 -4.47
CA GLY A 123 -12.43 -0.11 -5.67
C GLY A 123 -12.62 1.09 -6.60
N PHE A 124 -13.03 0.79 -7.84
CA PHE A 124 -13.38 1.82 -8.83
C PHE A 124 -14.75 1.48 -9.44
N PRO A 125 -15.70 2.43 -9.47
CA PRO A 125 -15.62 3.77 -8.87
C PRO A 125 -15.53 3.74 -7.33
N VAL A 126 -14.95 4.78 -6.73
CA VAL A 126 -14.89 4.93 -5.26
C VAL A 126 -16.27 5.38 -4.78
N THR A 127 -16.93 4.57 -3.97
CA THR A 127 -18.25 4.90 -3.41
C THR A 127 -18.13 5.43 -1.98
N SER A 128 -19.03 6.33 -1.56
CA SER A 128 -18.97 6.90 -0.21
C SER A 128 -19.15 5.84 0.88
N ASP A 129 -19.90 4.78 0.57
CA ASP A 129 -20.18 3.68 1.47
C ASP A 129 -18.91 2.90 1.85
N ARG A 130 -17.99 2.73 0.90
CA ARG A 130 -16.69 2.09 1.16
C ARG A 130 -15.77 2.96 2.01
N VAL A 131 -15.78 4.26 1.75
CA VAL A 131 -15.00 5.26 2.48
C VAL A 131 -15.48 5.41 3.93
N LYS A 132 -16.80 5.39 4.16
CA LYS A 132 -17.41 5.50 5.50
C LYS A 132 -17.19 4.25 6.37
N LYS A 133 -17.00 3.09 5.75
CA LYS A 133 -16.77 1.81 6.43
C LYS A 133 -15.31 1.61 6.86
N LEU A 134 -14.42 2.52 6.51
CA LEU A 134 -13.02 2.45 6.93
C LEU A 134 -12.91 2.68 8.44
N SER A 135 -12.11 1.86 9.12
CA SER A 135 -11.66 2.16 10.48
C SER A 135 -10.89 3.49 10.46
N GLY A 136 -10.97 4.28 11.54
CA GLY A 136 -10.30 5.59 11.58
C GLY A 136 -8.79 5.52 11.31
N GLU A 137 -8.17 4.41 11.69
CA GLU A 137 -6.75 4.14 11.43
C GLU A 137 -6.47 3.84 9.95
N VAL A 138 -7.21 2.94 9.31
CA VAL A 138 -7.05 2.65 7.87
C VAL A 138 -7.42 3.87 7.01
N ALA A 139 -8.43 4.61 7.42
CA ALA A 139 -8.84 5.84 6.77
C ALA A 139 -7.71 6.88 6.72
N SER A 140 -6.87 6.93 7.75
CA SER A 140 -5.69 7.80 7.81
C SER A 140 -4.62 7.40 6.79
N VAL A 141 -4.36 6.09 6.63
CA VAL A 141 -3.45 5.57 5.58
C VAL A 141 -3.96 5.92 4.19
N VAL A 142 -5.24 5.65 3.93
CA VAL A 142 -5.93 5.94 2.65
C VAL A 142 -5.85 7.43 2.32
N ALA A 143 -6.17 8.29 3.27
CA ALA A 143 -6.17 9.73 3.06
C ALA A 143 -4.77 10.29 2.81
N LYS A 144 -3.72 9.76 3.48
CA LYS A 144 -2.34 10.16 3.21
C LYS A 144 -1.91 9.76 1.80
N LEU A 145 -2.15 8.51 1.40
CA LEU A 145 -1.86 8.03 0.04
C LEU A 145 -2.56 8.87 -1.03
N ALA A 146 -3.82 9.22 -0.79
CA ALA A 146 -4.60 10.08 -1.67
C ALA A 146 -4.03 11.51 -1.74
N ALA A 147 -3.69 12.11 -0.59
CA ALA A 147 -3.19 13.48 -0.51
C ALA A 147 -1.82 13.69 -1.18
N ASP A 148 -0.99 12.64 -1.18
CA ASP A 148 0.35 12.64 -1.76
C ASP A 148 0.34 12.33 -3.26
N GLY A 149 -0.52 11.41 -3.72
CA GLY A 149 -0.49 10.92 -5.10
C GLY A 149 -1.57 11.49 -6.03
N LEU A 150 -2.63 12.11 -5.51
CA LEU A 150 -3.71 12.67 -6.32
C LEU A 150 -3.73 14.21 -6.25
N PRO A 151 -4.37 14.90 -7.21
CA PRO A 151 -4.61 16.32 -7.13
C PRO A 151 -5.45 16.63 -5.89
N ALA A 152 -4.77 17.00 -4.81
CA ALA A 152 -5.41 17.22 -3.53
C ALA A 152 -5.92 18.66 -3.44
N VAL A 153 -7.14 18.82 -2.93
CA VAL A 153 -7.69 20.11 -2.53
C VAL A 153 -7.49 20.31 -1.03
N THR A 154 -7.43 21.57 -0.60
CA THR A 154 -7.46 21.89 0.82
C THR A 154 -8.86 22.34 1.21
N PHE A 155 -9.50 21.62 2.13
CA PHE A 155 -10.83 21.94 2.65
C PHE A 155 -10.81 21.95 4.18
N ALA A 156 -11.34 22.99 4.81
CA ALA A 156 -11.34 23.17 6.26
C ALA A 156 -9.97 22.94 6.95
N GLY A 157 -8.87 23.32 6.28
CA GLY A 157 -7.50 23.12 6.78
C GLY A 157 -6.94 21.70 6.62
N HIS A 158 -7.66 20.81 5.94
CA HIS A 158 -7.25 19.43 5.65
C HIS A 158 -6.92 19.28 4.17
N ARG A 159 -5.87 18.53 3.82
CA ARG A 159 -5.50 18.24 2.43
C ARG A 159 -6.06 16.88 2.05
N GLY A 160 -6.78 16.80 0.94
CA GLY A 160 -7.53 15.59 0.59
C GLY A 160 -8.01 15.55 -0.85
N ILE A 161 -8.70 14.48 -1.19
CA ILE A 161 -9.26 14.24 -2.52
C ILE A 161 -10.77 14.41 -2.52
N LEU A 162 -11.30 14.72 -3.70
CA LEU A 162 -12.73 14.76 -3.95
C LEU A 162 -13.12 13.56 -4.79
N PHE A 163 -14.23 12.91 -4.44
CA PHE A 163 -14.87 11.94 -5.31
C PHE A 163 -16.37 12.21 -5.39
N ILE A 164 -16.95 11.86 -6.53
CA ILE A 164 -18.40 11.98 -6.78
C ILE A 164 -19.00 10.60 -6.52
N ASP A 165 -19.96 10.55 -5.59
CA ASP A 165 -20.70 9.34 -5.25
C ASP A 165 -21.74 8.99 -6.33
N GLU A 166 -22.31 7.78 -6.25
CA GLU A 166 -23.36 7.35 -7.19
C GLU A 166 -24.60 8.26 -7.15
N ASP A 167 -24.88 8.87 -5.99
CA ASP A 167 -25.95 9.85 -5.78
C ASP A 167 -25.64 11.25 -6.37
N GLY A 168 -24.49 11.42 -7.03
CA GLY A 168 -24.03 12.68 -7.62
C GLY A 168 -23.42 13.67 -6.61
N PHE A 169 -23.37 13.32 -5.33
CA PHE A 169 -22.79 14.18 -4.30
C PHE A 169 -21.27 14.08 -4.27
N THR A 170 -20.62 15.24 -4.11
CA THR A 170 -19.17 15.30 -3.94
C THR A 170 -18.80 15.10 -2.47
N TRP A 171 -17.93 14.15 -2.20
CA TRP A 171 -17.35 13.89 -0.89
C TRP A 171 -15.88 14.32 -0.87
N PHE A 172 -15.47 14.92 0.23
CA PHE A 172 -14.08 15.23 0.54
C PHE A 172 -13.54 14.18 1.52
N VAL A 173 -12.40 13.59 1.19
CA VAL A 173 -11.62 12.75 2.08
C VAL A 173 -10.24 13.33 2.21
N GLY A 174 -9.88 13.76 3.42
CA GLY A 174 -8.62 14.41 3.68
C GLY A 174 -7.92 13.94 4.95
N TYR A 175 -6.62 14.21 4.97
CA TYR A 175 -5.72 14.00 6.07
C TYR A 175 -5.18 15.34 6.57
N CYS A 176 -4.95 15.45 7.87
CA CYS A 176 -4.34 16.61 8.50
C CYS A 176 -2.99 16.24 9.11
N GLU A 177 -1.91 16.73 8.51
CA GLU A 177 -0.53 16.50 8.98
C GLU A 177 -0.28 17.05 10.39
N ARG A 178 -1.04 18.07 10.82
CA ARG A 178 -0.90 18.68 12.17
C ARG A 178 -1.56 17.87 13.28
N CYS A 179 -2.61 17.13 12.97
CA CYS A 179 -3.46 16.47 13.94
C CYS A 179 -3.49 14.95 13.77
N GLY A 180 -2.85 14.42 12.72
CA GLY A 180 -2.86 13.00 12.37
C GLY A 180 -4.25 12.46 12.00
N GLY A 181 -5.24 13.35 11.85
CA GLY A 181 -6.65 13.01 11.79
C GLY A 181 -7.18 12.86 10.37
N TYR A 182 -8.15 11.95 10.24
CA TYR A 182 -8.94 11.72 9.05
C TYR A 182 -10.24 12.53 9.07
N VAL A 183 -10.59 13.14 7.94
CA VAL A 183 -11.89 13.78 7.73
C VAL A 183 -12.52 13.22 6.46
N ALA A 184 -13.72 12.65 6.59
CA ALA A 184 -14.62 12.38 5.48
C ALA A 184 -15.89 13.21 5.67
N ASP A 185 -16.09 14.19 4.81
CA ASP A 185 -17.25 15.06 4.87
C ASP A 185 -17.83 15.31 3.48
N ARG A 186 -19.11 15.63 3.42
CA ARG A 186 -19.75 16.04 2.17
C ARG A 186 -19.22 17.43 1.80
N CYS A 187 -18.84 17.62 0.55
CA CYS A 187 -18.28 18.88 0.06
C CYS A 187 -19.34 19.68 -0.71
N PRO A 188 -20.03 20.64 -0.08
CA PRO A 188 -21.09 21.42 -0.74
C PRO A 188 -20.57 22.40 -1.81
N LEU A 189 -19.25 22.69 -1.84
CA LEU A 189 -18.67 23.72 -2.71
C LEU A 189 -18.67 23.39 -4.21
N LEU A 190 -18.90 22.14 -4.60
CA LEU A 190 -18.91 21.69 -6.01
C LEU A 190 -20.28 21.20 -6.51
N GLU A 191 -21.28 21.10 -5.62
CA GLU A 191 -22.65 20.73 -5.98
C GLU A 191 -23.30 21.66 -7.05
N PRO A 192 -23.05 22.99 -7.09
CA PRO A 192 -23.71 23.83 -8.09
C PRO A 192 -23.09 23.77 -9.50
N TYR A 193 -21.98 23.04 -9.71
CA TYR A 193 -21.34 22.92 -11.04
C TYR A 193 -21.89 21.76 -11.89
N TYR A 194 -22.42 20.70 -11.28
CA TYR A 194 -22.95 19.54 -12.03
C TYR A 194 -24.45 19.62 -12.34
N HIS A 195 -25.22 20.43 -11.60
CA HIS A 195 -26.65 20.62 -11.85
C HIS A 195 -26.97 21.70 -12.91
N LYS A 196 -25.99 22.16 -13.69
CA LYS A 196 -26.17 23.18 -14.73
C LYS A 196 -26.13 22.66 -16.18
N SER A 197 -26.11 21.34 -16.39
CA SER A 197 -26.05 20.75 -17.74
C SER A 197 -27.42 20.41 -18.35
N ASP A 198 -28.52 20.62 -17.63
CA ASP A 198 -29.88 20.44 -18.16
C ASP A 198 -30.65 21.76 -18.10
N LYS A 199 -30.42 22.62 -19.10
CA LYS A 199 -31.41 23.61 -19.55
C LYS A 199 -31.40 23.69 -21.07
#